data_AF-K3XQN8-F1
#
_entry.id   AF-K3XQN8-F1
#
_cell.length_a   1.000
_cell.length_b   1.000
_cell.length_c   1.000
_cell.angle_alpha   90.00
_cell.angle_beta   90.00
_cell.angle_gamma   90.00
#
_symmetry.space_group_name_H-M   'P 1'
#
loop_
_entity.id
_entity.type
_entity.pdbx_description
1 polymer ?
#
loop_
_entity_poly.entity_id
_entity_poly.type
_entity_poly.pdbx_seq_one_letter_code
_entity_poly.pdbx_strand_id
1 'polypeptide(L)'
;SPFITTRSSSCKRSELEFAVALLVKSVEATIRVKVVRGSWPDHYRGQVVSRTTSISHGGVVLLDTRYGKMSVNRYGVVELSRNVVSVESGGQLKVGVVASQFEDDENAVAEGLVDFTPKTTGVSHGNCDLGFYLVRTSIHWSLPCFVDDHVGLQNKPV
;
A
#
# COMPACT_ATOMS: atom_id res chain seq x y z
N SER A 1 -9.07 2.75 16.92
CA SER A 1 -8.24 3.06 15.75
C SER A 1 -6.79 3.23 16.20
N PRO A 2 -5.80 2.65 15.50
CA PRO A 2 -4.38 2.83 15.79
C PRO A 2 -3.99 4.30 15.73
N PHE A 3 -3.19 4.75 16.71
CA PHE A 3 -2.68 6.10 16.78
C PHE A 3 -1.40 6.21 15.94
N ILE A 4 -1.34 7.18 15.02
CA ILE A 4 -0.11 7.51 14.32
C ILE A 4 0.71 8.43 15.22
N THR A 5 1.93 8.03 15.52
CA THR A 5 2.91 8.87 16.19
C THR A 5 3.89 9.40 15.17
N THR A 6 3.97 10.72 15.01
CA THR A 6 5.00 11.37 14.20
C THR A 6 6.20 11.76 15.06
N ARG A 7 7.40 11.65 14.49
CA ARG A 7 8.67 12.06 15.07
C ARG A 7 9.48 12.75 13.99
N SER A 8 9.94 13.97 14.25
CA SER A 8 10.89 14.64 13.38
C SER A 8 12.23 14.83 14.09
N SER A 9 13.31 14.77 13.33
CA SER A 9 14.66 15.07 13.78
C SER A 9 15.37 15.89 12.72
N SER A 10 15.79 17.10 13.08
CA SER A 10 16.49 18.02 12.18
C SER A 10 17.97 18.12 12.50
N CYS A 11 18.81 18.19 11.48
CA CYS A 11 20.19 18.63 11.55
C CYS A 11 20.40 19.83 10.61
N LYS A 12 21.62 20.42 10.59
CA LYS A 12 21.93 21.62 9.78
C LYS A 12 21.62 21.49 8.28
N ARG A 13 21.48 20.27 7.74
CA ARG A 13 21.33 20.01 6.30
C ARG A 13 20.07 19.21 5.94
N SER A 14 19.33 18.71 6.92
CA SER A 14 18.23 17.78 6.65
C SER A 14 17.25 17.72 7.82
N GLU A 15 15.99 17.45 7.51
CA GLU A 15 14.96 17.08 8.46
C GLU A 15 14.46 15.69 8.10
N LEU A 16 14.30 14.85 9.12
CA LEU A 16 13.87 13.47 8.98
C LEU A 16 12.59 13.27 9.76
N GLU A 17 11.52 12.93 9.05
CA GLU A 17 10.21 12.67 9.65
C GLU A 17 9.86 11.18 9.56
N PHE A 18 9.36 10.63 10.66
CA PHE A 18 8.87 9.26 10.75
C PHE A 18 7.45 9.27 11.30
N ALA A 19 6.61 8.41 10.73
CA ALA A 19 5.28 8.12 11.24
C ALA A 19 5.21 6.63 11.58
N VAL A 20 4.79 6.31 12.81
CA VAL A 20 4.65 4.92 13.28
C VAL A 20 3.24 4.69 13.79
N ALA A 21 2.62 3.58 13.39
CA ALA A 21 1.33 3.13 13.89
C ALA A 21 1.43 1.67 14.31
N LEU A 22 0.92 1.34 15.51
CA LEU A 22 0.90 -0.02 16.02
C LEU A 22 -0.39 -0.73 15.61
N LEU A 23 -0.28 -1.85 14.89
CA LEU A 23 -1.40 -2.73 14.56
C LEU A 23 -1.35 -3.97 15.46
N VAL A 24 -2.30 -4.11 16.39
CA VAL A 24 -2.30 -5.21 17.39
C VAL A 24 -2.50 -6.58 16.75
N LYS A 25 -3.35 -6.67 15.72
CA LYS A 25 -3.56 -7.88 14.91
C LYS A 25 -3.50 -7.52 13.45
N SER A 26 -2.40 -7.87 12.79
CA SER A 26 -2.19 -7.60 11.37
C SER A 26 -2.10 -8.87 10.53
N VAL A 27 -2.38 -8.70 9.25
CA VAL A 27 -2.00 -9.63 8.18
C VAL A 27 -1.08 -8.90 7.21
N GLU A 28 -0.21 -9.64 6.55
CA GLU A 28 0.62 -9.12 5.48
C GLU A 28 -0.15 -9.18 4.14
N ALA A 29 -0.04 -8.11 3.38
CA ALA A 29 -0.64 -7.95 2.07
C ALA A 29 0.45 -7.69 1.03
N THR A 30 0.76 -8.69 0.22
CA THR A 30 1.61 -8.50 -0.97
C THR A 30 0.74 -8.04 -2.14
N ILE A 31 0.98 -6.83 -2.60
CA ILE A 31 0.21 -6.09 -3.59
C ILE A 31 0.87 -6.22 -4.96
N ARG A 32 0.08 -6.61 -5.95
CA ARG A 32 0.47 -6.62 -7.36
C ARG A 32 -0.53 -5.82 -8.17
N VAL A 33 -0.03 -4.91 -8.99
CA VAL A 33 -0.84 -4.08 -9.88
C VAL A 33 -0.52 -4.44 -11.34
N LYS A 34 -1.55 -4.67 -12.15
CA LYS A 34 -1.42 -5.08 -13.55
C LYS A 34 -2.40 -4.32 -14.44
N VAL A 35 -1.91 -3.67 -15.48
CA VAL A 35 -2.73 -3.17 -16.59
C VAL A 35 -3.23 -4.37 -17.39
N VAL A 36 -4.55 -4.55 -17.44
CA VAL A 36 -5.20 -5.69 -18.13
C VAL A 36 -5.96 -5.28 -19.38
N ARG A 37 -6.25 -3.98 -19.56
CA ARG A 37 -6.81 -3.42 -20.79
C ARG A 37 -6.21 -2.04 -21.04
N GLY A 38 -5.83 -1.76 -22.29
CA GLY A 38 -5.14 -0.54 -22.68
C GLY A 38 -3.66 -0.54 -22.31
N SER A 39 -3.03 0.62 -22.38
CA SER A 39 -1.60 0.84 -22.08
C SER A 39 -1.40 2.13 -21.31
N TRP A 40 -0.56 2.14 -20.27
CA TRP A 40 -0.29 3.37 -19.53
C TRP A 40 0.32 4.45 -20.44
N PRO A 41 -0.25 5.67 -20.50
CA PRO A 41 0.22 6.71 -21.42
C PRO A 41 1.59 7.27 -21.04
N ASP A 42 2.34 7.68 -22.06
CA ASP A 42 3.69 8.21 -21.86
C ASP A 42 3.71 9.58 -21.17
N HIS A 43 2.63 10.36 -21.31
CA HIS A 43 2.48 11.71 -20.76
C HIS A 43 1.79 11.76 -19.40
N TYR A 44 1.51 10.61 -18.77
CA TYR A 44 0.96 10.55 -17.42
C TYR A 44 1.95 9.91 -16.44
N ARG A 45 2.13 10.57 -15.31
CA ARG A 45 2.75 9.99 -14.13
C ARG A 45 1.76 9.06 -13.42
N GLY A 46 2.30 8.07 -12.72
CA GLY A 46 1.52 7.07 -12.00
C GLY A 46 1.86 7.04 -10.52
N GLN A 47 0.82 7.03 -9.69
CA GLN A 47 0.95 6.82 -8.25
C GLN A 47 0.13 5.61 -7.84
N VAL A 48 0.70 4.78 -6.96
CA VAL A 48 -0.02 3.69 -6.29
C VAL A 48 0.13 3.89 -4.79
N VAL A 49 -0.99 4.05 -4.11
CA VAL A 49 -1.03 4.28 -2.66
C VAL A 49 -1.90 3.22 -2.02
N SER A 50 -1.47 2.76 -0.85
CA SER A 50 -2.25 1.85 -0.02
C SER A 50 -2.57 2.49 1.33
N ARG A 51 -3.73 2.13 1.89
CA ARG A 51 -4.17 2.64 3.17
C ARG A 51 -4.99 1.60 3.91
N THR A 52 -4.69 1.41 5.20
CA THR A 52 -5.58 0.67 6.10
C THR A 52 -6.60 1.65 6.68
N THR A 53 -7.88 1.28 6.74
CA THR A 53 -8.97 2.16 7.24
C THR A 53 -8.74 2.69 8.65
N SER A 54 -8.01 1.91 9.44
CA SER A 54 -7.69 2.18 10.82
C SER A 54 -6.69 3.34 10.99
N ILE A 55 -5.95 3.68 9.93
CA ILE A 55 -5.02 4.81 9.85
C ILE A 55 -5.69 5.95 9.07
N SER A 56 -6.23 6.94 9.79
CA SER A 56 -7.10 7.99 9.23
C SER A 56 -6.37 9.11 8.47
N HIS A 57 -5.05 9.27 8.67
CA HIS A 57 -4.29 10.42 8.15
C HIS A 57 -3.01 10.03 7.41
N GLY A 58 -2.89 8.79 6.96
CA GLY A 58 -1.68 8.33 6.26
C GLY A 58 -1.94 7.16 5.33
N GLY A 59 -1.15 7.08 4.28
CA GLY A 59 -1.06 5.94 3.36
C GLY A 59 0.39 5.57 3.12
N VAL A 60 0.62 4.34 2.67
CA VAL A 60 1.93 3.89 2.22
C VAL A 60 1.98 4.03 0.71
N VAL A 61 2.88 4.89 0.23
CA VAL A 61 3.17 5.05 -1.19
C VAL A 61 3.95 3.81 -1.65
N LEU A 62 3.35 3.06 -2.56
CA LEU A 62 3.92 1.85 -3.14
C LEU A 62 4.72 2.17 -4.41
N LEU A 63 4.28 3.19 -5.13
CA LEU A 63 4.93 3.75 -6.29
C LEU A 63 4.54 5.23 -6.39
N ASP A 64 5.50 6.06 -6.74
CA ASP A 64 5.30 7.43 -7.17
C ASP A 64 6.37 7.73 -8.23
N THR A 65 5.94 7.87 -9.48
CA THR A 65 6.87 8.11 -10.58
C THR A 65 7.33 9.55 -10.67
N ARG A 66 6.70 10.47 -9.91
CA ARG A 66 6.95 11.92 -9.89
C ARG A 66 6.95 12.53 -11.29
N TYR A 67 8.12 12.61 -11.93
CA TYR A 67 8.34 13.20 -13.25
C TYR A 67 8.52 12.15 -14.36
N GLY A 68 8.45 10.86 -14.03
CA GLY A 68 8.64 9.76 -14.97
C GLY A 68 7.35 9.08 -15.38
N LYS A 69 7.40 8.40 -16.52
CA LYS A 69 6.35 7.45 -16.93
C LYS A 69 6.25 6.29 -15.93
N MET A 70 5.05 5.75 -15.73
CA MET A 70 4.86 4.50 -14.99
C MET A 70 5.62 3.34 -15.66
N SER A 71 6.51 2.69 -14.91
CA SER A 71 7.21 1.49 -15.39
C SER A 71 6.25 0.31 -15.41
N VAL A 72 5.89 -0.12 -16.62
CA VAL A 72 5.02 -1.27 -16.87
C VAL A 72 5.77 -2.24 -17.77
N ASN A 73 5.97 -3.46 -17.30
CA ASN A 73 6.71 -4.47 -18.07
C ASN A 73 5.86 -5.08 -19.20
N ARG A 74 6.48 -5.92 -20.04
CA ARG A 74 5.82 -6.58 -21.20
C ARG A 74 4.57 -7.40 -20.86
N TYR A 75 4.39 -7.76 -19.59
CA TYR A 75 3.23 -8.52 -19.11
C TYR A 75 2.14 -7.62 -18.51
N GLY A 76 2.27 -6.30 -18.63
CA GLY A 76 1.37 -5.30 -18.07
C GLY A 76 1.54 -5.10 -16.56
N VAL A 77 2.58 -5.66 -15.94
CA VAL A 77 2.78 -5.53 -14.48
C VAL A 77 3.49 -4.22 -14.19
N VAL A 78 2.92 -3.45 -13.27
CA VAL A 78 3.54 -2.23 -12.75
C VAL A 78 4.67 -2.61 -11.79
N GLU A 79 5.83 -2.01 -12.00
CA GLU A 79 6.98 -2.18 -11.10
C GLU A 79 6.84 -1.24 -9.89
N LEU A 80 6.38 -1.80 -8.76
CA LEU A 80 6.23 -1.06 -7.52
C LEU A 80 7.57 -0.93 -6.79
N SER A 81 7.81 0.23 -6.19
CA SER A 81 8.97 0.45 -5.30
C SER A 81 8.84 -0.31 -3.98
N ARG A 82 7.59 -0.50 -3.52
CA ARG A 82 7.22 -1.33 -2.37
C ARG A 82 5.96 -2.10 -2.73
N ASN A 83 5.87 -3.36 -2.33
CA ASN A 83 4.73 -4.21 -2.67
C ASN A 83 4.16 -4.95 -1.47
N VAL A 84 4.67 -4.73 -0.25
CA VAL A 84 4.18 -5.41 0.95
C VAL A 84 3.75 -4.37 1.99
N VAL A 85 2.57 -4.55 2.56
CA VAL A 85 2.07 -3.72 3.67
C VAL A 85 1.42 -4.57 4.77
N SER A 86 1.47 -4.08 6.00
CA SER A 86 0.69 -4.65 7.11
C SER A 86 -0.69 -4.03 7.16
N VAL A 87 -1.72 -4.85 7.33
CA VAL A 87 -3.12 -4.45 7.36
C VAL A 87 -3.77 -4.95 8.63
N GLU A 88 -4.55 -4.12 9.31
CA GLU A 88 -5.32 -4.57 10.47
C GLU A 88 -6.32 -5.66 10.05
N SER A 89 -6.29 -6.81 10.71
CA SER A 89 -7.14 -7.97 10.40
C SER A 89 -8.64 -7.69 10.44
N GLY A 90 -9.10 -6.77 11.31
CA GLY A 90 -10.49 -6.33 11.39
C GLY A 90 -10.83 -5.08 10.56
N GLY A 91 -9.86 -4.55 9.82
CA GLY A 91 -10.00 -3.33 9.02
C GLY A 91 -10.29 -3.62 7.54
N GLN A 92 -9.91 -2.67 6.68
CA GLN A 92 -9.87 -2.86 5.23
C GLN A 92 -8.57 -2.31 4.67
N LEU A 93 -8.07 -2.93 3.61
CA LEU A 93 -7.01 -2.38 2.77
C LEU A 93 -7.65 -1.65 1.59
N LYS A 94 -7.40 -0.36 1.47
CA LYS A 94 -7.73 0.45 0.29
C LYS A 94 -6.49 0.58 -0.57
N VAL A 95 -6.60 0.33 -1.87
CA VAL A 95 -5.52 0.57 -2.84
C VAL A 95 -6.02 1.52 -3.91
N GLY A 96 -5.37 2.68 -3.98
CA GLY A 96 -5.62 3.72 -4.98
C GLY A 96 -4.57 3.67 -6.08
N VAL A 97 -5.02 3.86 -7.32
CA VAL A 97 -4.17 4.07 -8.49
C VAL A 97 -4.57 5.41 -9.09
N VAL A 98 -3.60 6.31 -9.21
CA VAL A 98 -3.81 7.67 -9.71
C VAL A 98 -2.96 7.89 -10.95
N ALA A 99 -3.56 8.49 -11.97
CA ALA A 99 -2.89 9.02 -13.14
C ALA A 99 -3.05 10.56 -13.14
N SER A 100 -1.94 11.27 -13.27
CA SER A 100 -1.90 12.74 -13.35
C SER A 100 -1.00 13.19 -14.50
N GLN A 101 -1.18 14.43 -14.95
CA GLN A 101 -0.29 15.05 -15.93
C GLN A 101 1.05 15.41 -15.29
N PHE A 102 2.11 15.51 -16.09
CA PHE A 102 3.41 15.97 -15.61
C PHE A 102 3.43 17.45 -15.23
N GLU A 103 2.59 18.26 -15.86
CA GLU A 103 2.57 19.72 -15.72
C GLU A 103 1.65 20.23 -14.60
N ASP A 104 0.78 19.36 -14.10
CA ASP A 104 -0.23 19.71 -13.09
C ASP A 104 -0.31 18.62 -12.03
N ASP A 105 0.35 18.89 -10.91
CA ASP A 105 0.48 17.95 -9.83
C ASP A 105 -0.81 17.79 -9.01
N GLU A 106 -1.70 18.78 -9.05
CA GLU A 106 -2.91 18.82 -8.24
C GLU A 106 -4.12 18.22 -8.95
N ASN A 107 -4.11 18.15 -10.28
CA ASN A 107 -5.22 17.61 -11.06
C ASN A 107 -4.97 16.16 -11.52
N ALA A 108 -5.50 15.21 -10.74
CA ALA A 108 -5.65 13.83 -11.18
C ALA A 108 -6.55 13.78 -12.42
N VAL A 109 -6.06 13.14 -13.49
CA VAL A 109 -6.84 12.92 -14.73
C VAL A 109 -7.72 11.69 -14.59
N ALA A 110 -7.24 10.68 -13.84
CA ALA A 110 -8.01 9.51 -13.50
C ALA A 110 -7.57 8.95 -12.16
N GLU A 111 -8.52 8.49 -11.37
CA GLU A 111 -8.28 7.81 -10.10
C GLU A 111 -9.20 6.59 -10.00
N GLY A 112 -8.67 5.51 -9.45
CA GLY A 112 -9.45 4.33 -9.13
C GLY A 112 -9.03 3.77 -7.79
N LEU A 113 -10.03 3.52 -6.94
CA LEU A 113 -9.86 3.02 -5.58
C LEU A 113 -10.56 1.66 -5.44
N VAL A 114 -9.88 0.70 -4.84
CA VAL A 114 -10.49 -0.59 -4.51
C VAL A 114 -10.25 -0.93 -3.05
N ASP A 115 -11.32 -1.39 -2.41
CA ASP A 115 -11.32 -1.86 -1.04
C ASP A 115 -11.22 -3.39 -0.98
N PHE A 116 -10.39 -3.88 -0.07
CA PHE A 116 -10.17 -5.30 0.15
C PHE A 116 -10.37 -5.66 1.63
N THR A 117 -11.16 -6.70 1.86
CA THR A 117 -11.26 -7.33 3.17
C THR A 117 -10.01 -8.17 3.43
N PRO A 118 -9.29 -7.94 4.55
CA PRO A 118 -8.11 -8.72 4.91
C PRO A 118 -8.43 -10.20 5.10
N LYS A 119 -7.49 -11.07 4.73
CA LYS A 119 -7.58 -12.52 4.92
C LYS A 119 -6.29 -13.03 5.56
N THR A 120 -6.35 -14.22 6.15
CA THR A 120 -5.18 -14.90 6.72
C THR A 120 -4.35 -15.63 5.66
N THR A 121 -4.96 -15.95 4.51
CA THR A 121 -4.32 -16.62 3.37
C THR A 121 -5.11 -16.39 2.08
N GLY A 122 -4.51 -16.78 0.96
CA GLY A 122 -5.12 -16.76 -0.36
C GLY A 122 -4.95 -15.44 -1.09
N VAL A 123 -5.73 -15.26 -2.16
CA VAL A 123 -5.63 -14.09 -3.05
C VAL A 123 -6.97 -13.38 -3.14
N SER A 124 -6.93 -12.06 -3.20
CA SER A 124 -8.09 -11.23 -3.53
C SER A 124 -7.78 -10.38 -4.77
N HIS A 125 -8.79 -10.15 -5.60
CA HIS A 125 -8.65 -9.39 -6.84
C HIS A 125 -9.68 -8.28 -6.87
N GLY A 126 -9.28 -7.16 -7.47
CA GLY A 126 -10.13 -6.01 -7.67
C GLY A 126 -9.65 -5.24 -8.89
N ASN A 127 -10.55 -4.53 -9.55
CA ASN A 127 -10.20 -3.74 -10.73
C ASN A 127 -10.50 -2.25 -10.47
N CYS A 128 -9.55 -1.40 -10.82
CA CYS A 128 -9.71 0.04 -10.95
C CYS A 128 -9.96 0.35 -12.43
N ASP A 129 -11.12 0.89 -12.78
CA ASP A 129 -11.36 1.44 -14.10
C ASP A 129 -10.99 2.92 -14.10
N LEU A 130 -9.94 3.27 -14.85
CA LEU A 130 -9.47 4.65 -15.02
C LEU A 130 -10.03 5.28 -16.30
N GLY A 131 -11.16 4.76 -16.79
CA GLY A 131 -11.83 5.13 -18.03
C GLY A 131 -11.18 4.47 -19.25
N PHE A 132 -9.95 4.89 -19.55
CA PHE A 132 -9.21 4.41 -20.74
C PHE A 132 -8.38 3.14 -20.47
N TYR A 133 -8.12 2.83 -19.19
CA TYR A 133 -7.28 1.72 -18.77
C TYR A 133 -7.97 0.94 -17.66
N LEU A 134 -7.96 -0.39 -17.76
CA LEU A 134 -8.39 -1.26 -16.68
C LEU A 134 -7.18 -1.79 -15.96
N VAL A 135 -7.08 -1.48 -14.67
CA VAL A 135 -5.98 -1.93 -13.81
C VAL A 135 -6.52 -2.96 -12.83
N ARG A 136 -5.93 -4.15 -12.80
CA ARG A 136 -6.22 -5.18 -11.80
C ARG A 136 -5.22 -5.09 -10.66
N THR A 137 -5.74 -4.95 -9.46
CA THR A 137 -5.01 -5.08 -8.21
C THR A 137 -5.25 -6.48 -7.64
N SER A 138 -4.17 -7.17 -7.27
CA SER A 138 -4.21 -8.48 -6.62
C SER A 138 -3.49 -8.39 -5.28
N ILE A 139 -4.12 -8.93 -4.24
CA ILE A 139 -3.57 -8.97 -2.88
C ILE A 139 -3.35 -10.43 -2.51
N HIS A 140 -2.09 -10.79 -2.30
CA HIS A 140 -1.70 -12.09 -1.75
C HIS A 140 -1.57 -11.93 -0.24
N TRP A 141 -2.44 -12.63 0.48
CA TRP A 141 -2.55 -12.52 1.93
C TRP A 141 -1.70 -13.58 2.61
N SER A 142 -1.05 -13.19 3.70
CA SER A 142 -0.33 -14.09 4.58
C SER A 142 -0.53 -13.68 6.03
N LEU A 143 -0.77 -14.66 6.90
CA LEU A 143 -0.72 -14.45 8.33
C LEU A 143 0.76 -14.29 8.72
N PRO A 144 1.16 -13.19 9.38
CA PRO A 144 2.48 -13.11 9.98
C PRO A 144 2.61 -14.24 11.00
N CYS A 145 3.70 -15.00 10.92
CA CYS A 145 4.02 -16.01 11.91
C CYS A 145 4.56 -15.30 13.15
N PHE A 146 3.78 -15.28 14.22
CA PHE A 146 4.30 -14.92 15.54
C PHE A 146 4.88 -16.19 16.15
N VAL A 147 6.21 -16.26 16.22
CA VAL A 147 6.87 -17.24 17.08
C VAL A 147 6.69 -16.71 18.50
N ASP A 148 5.66 -17.19 19.20
CA ASP A 148 5.55 -16.94 20.63
C ASP A 148 6.66 -17.75 21.32
N ASP A 149 7.60 -17.03 21.93
CA ASP A 149 8.50 -17.60 22.93
C ASP A 149 7.68 -17.95 24.17
N HIS A 150 6.94 -19.06 24.12
CA HIS A 150 6.56 -19.78 25.32
C HIS A 150 7.80 -20.45 25.92
N VAL A 151 8.74 -19.66 26.42
CA VAL A 151 9.70 -20.12 27.44
C VAL A 151 8.99 -19.93 28.77
N GLY A 152 8.47 -21.03 29.29
CA GLY A 152 7.67 -21.07 30.51
C GLY A 152 8.39 -20.45 31.70
N LEU A 153 7.79 -19.40 32.26
CA LEU A 153 7.98 -19.05 33.66
C LEU A 153 6.89 -19.77 34.47
N GLN A 154 7.17 -21.03 34.83
CA GLN A 154 6.54 -21.62 36.01
C GLN A 154 7.37 -21.22 37.23
N ASN A 155 7.01 -20.10 37.86
CA ASN A 155 7.33 -19.89 39.27
C ASN A 155 6.07 -20.20 40.08
N LYS A 156 6.01 -21.41 40.65
CA LYS A 156 5.12 -21.69 41.78
C LYS A 156 5.89 -21.36 43.07
N PRO A 157 5.34 -20.56 43.99
CA PRO A 157 5.95 -20.40 45.30
C PRO A 157 5.72 -21.67 46.14
N VAL A 158 6.75 -22.07 46.88
CA VAL A 158 6.66 -22.95 48.06
C VAL A 158 6.47 -22.07 49.29
#